data_AF-Q4JB48-F1
#
_entry.id   AF-Q4JB48-F1
#
_cell.length_a   1.000
_cell.length_b   1.000
_cell.length_c   1.000
_cell.angle_alpha   90.00
_cell.angle_beta   90.00
_cell.angle_gamma   90.00
#
_symmetry.space_group_name_H-M   'P 1'
#
loop_
_entity.id
_entity.type
_entity.pdbx_description
1 polymer ?
#
loop_
_entity_poly.entity_id
_entity_poly.type
_entity_poly.pdbx_seq_one_letter_code
_entity_poly.pdbx_strand_id
1 'polypeptide(L)' 'MNHTDPTLVGKEGLVIEDTENAFMIGSNSRKILVIKQNGLFQISTKGKIFVVPGTKLIGKPEKRGYKFG' A
#
# COMPACT_ATOMS: atom_id res chain seq x y z
N MET A 1 7.03 -4.38 -5.23
CA MET A 1 8.42 -3.96 -5.53
C MET A 1 9.42 -4.58 -4.57
N ASN A 2 9.27 -4.45 -3.25
CA ASN A 2 10.06 -5.20 -2.26
C ASN A 2 9.31 -5.25 -0.92
N HIS A 3 9.46 -6.34 -0.15
CA HIS A 3 8.87 -6.50 1.17
C HIS A 3 9.68 -7.53 1.97
N THR A 4 9.80 -7.37 3.30
CA THR A 4 10.54 -8.34 4.14
C THR A 4 9.90 -9.73 4.16
N ASP A 5 8.58 -9.78 4.07
CA ASP A 5 7.82 -11.00 3.71
C ASP A 5 7.87 -11.23 2.19
N PRO A 6 8.59 -12.26 1.70
CA PRO A 6 8.74 -12.54 0.28
C PRO A 6 7.44 -12.98 -0.39
N THR A 7 6.44 -13.47 0.37
CA THR A 7 5.16 -13.92 -0.21
C THR A 7 4.30 -12.77 -0.74
N LEU A 8 4.61 -11.55 -0.30
CA LEU A 8 3.95 -10.31 -0.70
C LEU A 8 4.65 -9.62 -1.87
N VAL A 9 5.86 -10.06 -2.25
CA VAL A 9 6.59 -9.49 -3.39
C VAL A 9 5.87 -9.87 -4.69
N GLY A 10 5.61 -8.86 -5.53
CA GLY A 10 4.90 -9.03 -6.80
C GLY A 10 3.38 -9.22 -6.65
N LYS A 11 2.82 -9.14 -5.44
CA LYS A 11 1.36 -9.11 -5.26
C LYS A 11 0.81 -7.75 -5.64
N GLU A 12 -0.26 -7.79 -6.43
CA GLU A 12 -0.96 -6.62 -6.92
C GLU A 12 -2.47 -6.79 -6.65
N GLY A 13 -3.14 -5.68 -6.41
CA GLY A 13 -4.56 -5.67 -6.11
C GLY A 13 -5.08 -4.27 -5.82
N LEU A 14 -6.41 -4.15 -5.81
CA LEU A 14 -7.08 -2.90 -5.44
C LEU A 14 -7.07 -2.76 -3.92
N VAL A 15 -6.65 -1.61 -3.39
CA VAL A 15 -6.79 -1.29 -1.97
C VAL A 15 -8.28 -1.15 -1.66
N ILE A 16 -8.81 -2.08 -0.87
CA ILE A 16 -10.21 -2.11 -0.44
C ILE A 16 -10.38 -1.50 0.95
N GLU A 17 -9.37 -1.62 1.82
CA GLU A 17 -9.33 -0.94 3.11
C GLU A 17 -7.91 -0.42 3.42
N ASP A 18 -7.83 0.77 4.02
CA ASP A 18 -6.59 1.38 4.49
C ASP A 18 -6.73 1.67 6.00
N THR A 19 -6.01 0.89 6.81
CA THR A 19 -5.92 1.09 8.26
C THR A 19 -4.66 1.89 8.60
N GLU A 20 -4.39 2.18 9.88
CA GLU A 20 -3.19 2.95 10.22
C GLU A 20 -1.90 2.28 9.75
N ASN A 21 -1.78 0.96 9.89
CA ASN A 21 -0.52 0.23 9.67
C ASN A 21 -0.54 -0.76 8.50
N ALA A 22 -1.72 -1.02 7.92
CA ALA A 22 -1.88 -2.06 6.91
C ALA A 22 -2.85 -1.65 5.80
N PHE A 23 -2.63 -2.20 4.61
CA PHE A 23 -3.62 -2.23 3.53
C PHE A 23 -4.28 -3.59 3.49
N MET A 24 -5.57 -3.62 3.23
CA MET A 24 -6.22 -4.81 2.70
C MET A 24 -6.36 -4.63 1.19
N ILE A 25 -5.76 -5.53 0.42
CA ILE A 25 -5.86 -5.53 -1.04
C ILE A 25 -6.72 -6.69 -1.51
N GLY A 26 -7.58 -6.43 -2.49
CA GLY A 26 -8.37 -7.43 -3.19
C GLY A 26 -7.65 -7.89 -4.45
N SER A 27 -7.46 -9.20 -4.61
CA SER A 27 -6.87 -9.82 -5.80
C SER A 27 -7.55 -11.16 -6.09
N ASN A 28 -8.16 -11.32 -7.27
CA ASN A 28 -8.79 -12.56 -7.75
C ASN A 28 -9.60 -13.30 -6.67
N SER A 29 -10.56 -12.60 -6.06
CA SER A 29 -11.47 -13.10 -5.00
C SER A 29 -10.82 -13.39 -3.64
N ARG A 30 -9.54 -13.09 -3.46
CA ARG A 30 -8.86 -13.17 -2.16
C ARG A 30 -8.59 -11.78 -1.60
N LYS A 31 -8.69 -11.67 -0.28
CA LYS A 31 -8.25 -10.50 0.47
C LYS A 31 -6.87 -10.80 1.05
N ILE A 32 -5.92 -9.89 0.84
CA ILE A 32 -4.57 -10.00 1.36
C ILE A 32 -4.32 -8.81 2.27
N LEU A 33 -3.91 -9.07 3.50
CA LEU A 33 -3.47 -8.04 4.43
C LEU A 33 -1.98 -7.78 4.21
N VAL A 34 -1.61 -6.52 4.03
CA VAL A 34 -0.23 -6.10 3.74
C VAL A 34 0.20 -5.03 4.75
N ILE A 35 1.21 -5.35 5.55
CA ILE A 35 1.77 -4.41 6.54
C ILE A 35 2.63 -3.36 5.83
N LYS A 36 2.40 -2.08 6.12
CA LYS A 36 3.06 -0.97 5.42
C LYS A 36 4.52 -0.81 5.80
N GLN A 37 4.84 -0.94 7.09
CA GLN A 37 6.16 -0.60 7.63
C GLN A 37 7.32 -1.31 6.92
N ASN A 38 7.05 -2.49 6.35
CA ASN A 38 8.06 -3.40 5.84
C ASN A 38 8.10 -3.49 4.30
N GLY A 39 7.40 -2.59 3.60
CA GLY A 39 7.25 -2.65 2.14
C GLY A 39 7.62 -1.38 1.40
N LEU A 40 8.01 -1.56 0.13
CA LEU A 40 8.05 -0.51 -0.87
C LEU A 40 6.90 -0.70 -1.85
N PHE A 41 6.02 0.29 -1.93
CA PHE A 41 4.76 0.21 -2.64
C PHE A 41 4.79 1.04 -3.91
N GLN A 42 4.28 0.46 -4.99
CA GLN A 42 3.91 1.19 -6.18
C GLN A 42 2.40 1.43 -6.14
N ILE A 43 2.00 2.70 -6.07
CA ILE A 43 0.60 3.09 -5.95
C ILE A 43 0.21 3.85 -7.22
N SER A 44 -0.82 3.37 -7.91
CA SER A 44 -1.43 4.06 -9.05
C SER A 44 -2.69 4.79 -8.61
N THR A 45 -2.78 6.09 -8.91
CA THR A 45 -3.98 6.89 -8.67
C THR A 45 -4.11 7.98 -9.72
N LYS A 46 -5.32 8.18 -10.26
CA LYS A 46 -5.62 9.18 -11.30
C LYS A 46 -4.62 9.16 -12.48
N GLY A 47 -4.20 7.96 -12.90
CA GLY A 47 -3.25 7.77 -14.01
C GLY A 47 -1.78 8.11 -13.68
N LYS A 48 -1.47 8.51 -12.44
CA LYS A 48 -0.09 8.72 -11.97
C LYS A 48 0.36 7.53 -11.14
N ILE A 49 1.64 7.19 -11.25
CA ILE A 49 2.27 6.11 -10.50
C ILE A 49 3.29 6.73 -9.54
N PHE A 50 3.21 6.33 -8.27
CA PHE A 50 4.12 6.76 -7.23
C PHE A 50 4.80 5.55 -6.59
N VAL A 51 6.08 5.70 -6.26
CA VAL A 51 6.83 4.71 -5.48
C VAL A 51 7.06 5.29 -4.09
N VAL A 52 6.49 4.65 -3.07
CA VAL A 52 6.49 5.18 -1.69
C VAL A 52 6.90 4.09 -0.70
N PRO A 53 7.87 4.36 0.20
CA PRO A 53 8.15 3.49 1.34
C PRO A 53 6.93 3.44 2.26
N GLY A 54 6.49 2.25 2.66
CA GLY A 54 5.27 2.15 3.46
C GLY A 54 5.40 2.70 4.88
N THR A 55 6.62 2.95 5.38
CA THR A 55 6.84 3.77 6.58
C THR A 55 6.24 5.17 6.44
N LYS A 56 6.21 5.75 5.23
CA LYS A 56 5.54 7.05 4.97
C LYS A 56 4.02 6.93 4.84
N LEU A 57 3.49 5.71 4.75
CA LEU A 57 2.06 5.42 4.63
C LEU A 57 1.43 5.04 5.98
N ILE A 58 2.22 5.00 7.05
CA ILE A 58 1.73 4.77 8.42
C ILE A 58 0.88 5.97 8.88
N GLY A 59 -0.21 5.66 9.59
CA GLY A 59 -1.19 6.62 10.10
C GLY A 59 -2.42 6.75 9.19
N LYS A 60 -3.48 7.42 9.67
CA LYS A 60 -4.72 7.60 8.89
C LYS A 60 -4.49 8.48 7.67
N PRO A 61 -5.08 8.17 6.49
CA PRO A 61 -4.88 8.95 5.25
C PRO A 61 -5.16 10.44 5.45
N GLU A 62 -6.27 10.73 6.13
CA GLU A 62 -6.74 12.06 6.52
C GLU A 62 -5.75 12.86 7.36
N LYS A 63 -4.92 12.19 8.19
CA LYS A 63 -3.88 12.84 9.00
C LYS A 63 -2.56 13.03 8.24
N ARG A 64 -2.36 12.32 7.12
CA ARG A 64 -1.08 12.33 6.38
C ARG A 64 -0.91 13.57 5.50
N GLY A 65 -1.98 14.30 5.17
CA GLY A 65 -1.89 15.58 4.46
C GLY A 65 -1.12 15.52 3.13
N TYR A 66 -1.16 14.39 2.41
CA TYR A 66 -0.44 14.21 1.14
C TYR A 66 -0.95 15.21 0.10
N LYS A 67 -0.24 16.33 -0.05
CA LYS A 67 -0.26 17.11 -1.27
C LYS A 67 0.62 16.38 -2.27
N PHE A 68 0.01 15.71 -3.25
CA PHE A 68 0.72 15.27 -4.45
C PHE A 68 1.13 16.55 -5.19
N GLY A 69 2.35 17.03 -4.92
CA GLY A 69 3.01 18.04 -5.72
C GLY A 69 3.32 17.52 -7.11
#